data_AF-A0A932FNL0-F1
#
_entry.id   AF-A0A932FNL0-F1
#
_cell.length_a   1.000
_cell.length_b   1.000
_cell.length_c   1.000
_cell.angle_alpha   90.00
_cell.angle_beta   90.00
_cell.angle_gamma   90.00
#
_symmetry.space_group_name_H-M   'P 1'
#
loop_
_entity.id
_entity.type
_entity.pdbx_description
1 polymer ?
#
loop_
_entity_poly.entity_id
_entity_poly.type
_entity_poly.pdbx_seq_one_letter_code
_entity_poly.pdbx_strand_id
1 'polypeptide(L)'
;MISATQSNHPLAGHSSPEATEAAVTEARRRIRAGGLRITRPRLALIASLHRHEGPVSIERIHLDVGAEACDLVTVYRSLAAFEGIGLVRRSYLHNGTCLYELTLNAQQRYHIVCKTCGATERVDYVPIEGPERLLAARGYTQVSHVVEFFGVCPQCQTAAAARRVAPALPRERV
;
A
#
# COMPACT_ATOMS: atom_id res chain seq x y z
N MET A 1 -40.02 4.12 -15.69
CA MET A 1 -39.60 4.02 -14.27
C MET A 1 -38.19 3.46 -14.24
N ILE A 2 -37.19 4.34 -14.20
CA ILE A 2 -35.76 3.98 -14.18
C ILE A 2 -35.37 3.81 -12.72
N SER A 3 -35.10 2.58 -12.32
CA SER A 3 -34.71 2.21 -10.95
C SER A 3 -33.28 2.68 -10.71
N ALA A 4 -33.12 3.66 -9.81
CA ALA A 4 -31.83 4.13 -9.34
C ALA A 4 -31.24 3.09 -8.38
N THR A 5 -30.37 2.22 -8.87
CA THR A 5 -29.50 1.40 -8.02
C THR A 5 -28.44 2.33 -7.44
N GLN A 6 -28.68 2.82 -6.22
CA GLN A 6 -27.66 3.51 -5.44
C GLN A 6 -26.58 2.49 -5.08
N SER A 7 -25.47 2.54 -5.81
CA SER A 7 -24.22 1.85 -5.47
C SER A 7 -23.61 2.53 -4.25
N ASN A 8 -24.07 2.17 -3.05
CA ASN A 8 -23.40 2.54 -1.81
C ASN A 8 -22.09 1.74 -1.72
N HIS A 9 -21.06 2.24 -2.40
CA HIS A 9 -19.68 1.84 -2.19
C HIS A 9 -19.22 2.47 -0.87
N PRO A 10 -18.78 1.70 0.14
CA PRO A 10 -18.32 2.29 1.39
C PRO A 10 -17.02 3.06 1.11
N LEU A 11 -17.12 4.39 1.19
CA LEU A 11 -16.01 5.31 1.18
C LEU A 11 -15.17 5.11 2.46
N ALA A 12 -13.86 4.99 2.27
CA ALA A 12 -12.80 4.99 3.28
C ALA A 12 -12.89 3.88 4.35
N GLY A 13 -12.03 2.88 4.22
CA GLY A 13 -11.75 1.91 5.27
C GLY A 13 -10.90 2.54 6.38
N HIS A 14 -11.56 3.09 7.39
CA HIS A 14 -10.94 3.39 8.67
C HIS A 14 -10.83 2.06 9.44
N SER A 15 -9.62 1.50 9.56
CA SER A 15 -9.37 0.37 10.45
C SER A 15 -9.75 0.76 11.89
N SER A 16 -10.54 -0.06 12.57
CA SER A 16 -10.97 0.23 13.95
C SER A 16 -9.74 0.30 14.90
N PRO A 17 -9.83 1.06 16.01
CA PRO A 17 -8.73 1.14 16.99
C PRO A 17 -8.30 -0.23 17.51
N GLU A 18 -9.26 -1.14 17.70
CA GLU A 18 -9.03 -2.51 18.15
C GLU A 18 -8.26 -3.35 17.13
N ALA A 19 -8.58 -3.23 15.83
CA ALA A 19 -7.85 -3.90 14.76
C ALA A 19 -6.39 -3.41 14.69
N THR A 20 -6.18 -2.12 14.95
CA THR A 20 -4.85 -1.52 15.00
C THR A 20 -4.02 -2.07 16.15
N GLU A 21 -4.59 -2.19 17.35
CA GLU A 21 -3.88 -2.73 18.52
C GLU A 21 -3.51 -4.22 18.34
N ALA A 22 -4.42 -5.01 17.75
CA ALA A 22 -4.16 -6.42 17.43
C ALA A 22 -3.03 -6.56 16.39
N ALA A 23 -3.03 -5.74 15.35
CA ALA A 23 -1.99 -5.72 14.32
C ALA A 23 -0.62 -5.31 14.89
N VAL A 24 -0.58 -4.28 15.75
CA VAL A 24 0.64 -3.85 16.44
C VAL A 24 1.16 -4.95 17.37
N THR A 25 0.28 -5.68 18.06
CA THR A 25 0.65 -6.81 18.92
C THR A 25 1.30 -7.95 18.12
N GLU A 26 0.69 -8.33 16.99
CA GLU A 26 1.26 -9.36 16.12
C GLU A 26 2.60 -8.92 15.52
N ALA A 27 2.70 -7.67 15.04
CA ALA A 27 3.95 -7.12 14.52
C ALA A 27 5.06 -7.14 15.59
N ARG A 28 4.75 -6.81 16.85
CA ARG A 28 5.70 -6.91 17.97
C ARG A 28 6.21 -8.34 18.15
N ARG A 29 5.33 -9.34 18.05
CA ARG A 29 5.69 -10.76 18.12
C ARG A 29 6.67 -11.11 17.00
N ARG A 30 6.38 -10.73 15.76
CA ARG A 30 7.24 -10.99 14.59
C ARG A 30 8.59 -10.26 14.67
N ILE A 31 8.59 -9.00 15.08
CA ILE A 31 9.82 -8.23 15.31
C ILE A 31 10.73 -8.94 16.33
N ARG A 32 10.16 -9.40 17.45
CA ARG A 32 10.91 -10.13 18.47
C ARG A 32 11.42 -11.47 17.96
N ALA A 33 10.59 -12.24 17.28
CA ALA A 33 10.97 -13.54 16.70
C ALA A 33 12.08 -13.41 15.66
N GLY A 34 12.08 -12.32 14.88
CA GLY A 34 13.13 -11.99 13.91
C GLY A 34 14.40 -11.36 14.50
N GLY A 35 14.56 -11.34 15.84
CA GLY A 35 15.75 -10.80 16.50
C GLY A 35 15.88 -9.27 16.43
N LEU A 36 14.83 -8.57 16.00
CA LEU A 36 14.84 -7.12 15.87
C LEU A 36 14.45 -6.45 17.19
N ARG A 37 15.20 -5.41 17.58
CA ARG A 37 14.82 -4.56 18.72
C ARG A 37 13.48 -3.87 18.48
N ILE A 38 12.58 -3.93 19.46
CA ILE A 38 11.33 -3.15 19.44
C ILE A 38 11.66 -1.71 19.84
N THR A 39 11.34 -0.74 18.98
CA THR A 39 11.63 0.69 19.19
C THR A 39 10.40 1.53 18.86
N ARG A 40 10.33 2.75 19.42
CA ARG A 40 9.23 3.68 19.11
C ARG A 40 9.11 3.96 17.60
N PRO A 41 10.19 4.26 16.85
CA PRO A 41 10.09 4.45 15.39
C PRO A 41 9.55 3.24 14.65
N ARG A 42 9.98 2.02 15.00
CA ARG A 42 9.48 0.78 14.38
C ARG A 42 7.99 0.59 14.61
N LEU A 43 7.51 0.85 15.83
CA LEU A 43 6.08 0.75 16.13
C LEU A 43 5.26 1.82 15.39
N ALA A 44 5.79 3.05 15.28
CA ALA A 44 5.14 4.12 14.52
C ALA A 44 5.01 3.76 13.03
N LEU A 45 6.04 3.13 12.45
CA LEU A 45 6.01 2.66 11.07
C LEU A 45 4.98 1.55 10.84
N ILE A 46 4.90 0.56 11.75
CA ILE A 46 3.87 -0.48 11.69
C ILE A 46 2.47 0.14 11.78
N ALA A 47 2.25 1.05 12.73
CA ALA A 47 0.97 1.73 12.88
C ALA A 47 0.62 2.56 11.64
N SER A 48 1.60 3.21 11.00
CA SER A 48 1.41 3.92 9.73
C SER A 48 0.99 2.97 8.62
N LEU A 49 1.76 1.90 8.38
CA LEU A 49 1.47 0.91 7.34
C LEU A 49 0.11 0.24 7.55
N HIS A 50 -0.30 -0.01 8.80
CA HIS A 50 -1.58 -0.67 9.09
C HIS A 50 -2.80 0.21 8.76
N ARG A 51 -2.66 1.53 8.81
CA ARG A 51 -3.74 2.46 8.43
C ARG A 51 -4.01 2.46 6.93
N HIS A 52 -3.07 1.96 6.14
CA HIS A 52 -3.23 1.85 4.70
C HIS A 52 -3.76 0.47 4.33
N GLU A 53 -4.78 0.45 3.48
CA GLU A 53 -5.38 -0.80 3.04
C GLU A 53 -4.56 -1.52 1.96
N GLY A 54 -3.40 -1.00 1.55
CA GLY A 54 -2.54 -1.59 0.53
C GLY A 54 -1.15 -0.93 0.48
N PRO A 55 -0.38 -1.18 -0.58
CA PRO A 55 1.00 -0.73 -0.72
C PRO A 55 1.17 0.80 -0.70
N VAL A 56 2.19 1.29 -0.01
CA VAL A 56 2.43 2.72 0.25
C VAL A 56 3.88 3.10 0.00
N SER A 57 4.12 4.29 -0.55
CA SER A 57 5.48 4.78 -0.78
C SER A 57 6.20 5.17 0.52
N ILE A 58 7.53 5.15 0.48
CA ILE A 58 8.38 5.55 1.61
C ILE A 58 8.11 7.00 2.01
N GLU A 59 7.94 7.89 1.03
CA GLU A 59 7.66 9.31 1.25
C GLU A 59 6.35 9.49 2.01
N ARG A 60 5.32 8.72 1.63
CA ARG A 60 4.03 8.79 2.31
C ARG A 60 4.10 8.23 3.73
N ILE A 61 4.79 7.10 3.93
CA ILE A 61 5.03 6.53 5.27
C ILE A 61 5.76 7.55 6.15
N HIS A 62 6.80 8.19 5.64
CA HIS A 62 7.55 9.21 6.38
C HIS A 62 6.67 10.41 6.73
N LEU A 63 5.87 10.91 5.78
CA LEU A 63 4.93 12.00 6.03
C LEU A 63 3.91 11.64 7.12
N ASP A 64 3.38 10.42 7.10
CA ASP A 64 2.38 9.95 8.06
C ASP A 64 2.94 9.70 9.46
N VAL A 65 4.24 9.38 9.59
CA VAL A 65 4.93 9.20 10.87
C VAL A 65 5.42 10.54 11.44
N GLY A 66 5.79 11.49 10.56
CA GLY A 66 6.35 12.79 10.94
C GLY A 66 7.86 12.73 11.17
N ALA A 67 8.57 13.76 10.70
CA ALA A 67 10.04 13.82 10.71
C ALA A 67 10.66 13.81 12.11
N GLU A 68 9.98 14.41 13.09
CA GLU A 68 10.42 14.41 14.49
C GLU A 68 10.36 13.02 15.14
N ALA A 69 9.47 12.15 14.67
CA ALA A 69 9.29 10.81 15.22
C ALA A 69 10.20 9.76 14.57
N CYS A 70 10.54 9.94 13.28
CA CYS A 70 11.35 9.02 12.51
C CYS A 70 11.99 9.72 11.31
N ASP A 71 13.31 9.80 11.28
CA ASP A 71 14.03 10.29 10.10
C ASP A 71 13.94 9.30 8.92
N LEU A 72 14.14 9.82 7.70
CA LEU A 72 14.04 9.03 6.48
C LEU A 72 15.01 7.83 6.47
N VAL A 73 16.22 7.98 7.01
CA VAL A 73 17.22 6.90 7.08
C VAL A 73 16.70 5.73 7.93
N THR A 74 16.04 6.04 9.04
CA THR A 74 15.42 5.09 9.96
C THR A 74 14.22 4.41 9.31
N VAL A 75 13.44 5.13 8.48
CA VAL A 75 12.39 4.53 7.65
C VAL A 75 13.00 3.46 6.74
N TYR A 76 14.01 3.82 5.93
CA TYR A 76 14.67 2.88 5.02
C TYR A 76 15.24 1.65 5.75
N ARG A 77 16.00 1.85 6.82
CA ARG A 77 16.62 0.75 7.58
C ARG A 77 15.58 -0.14 8.26
N SER A 78 14.48 0.43 8.73
CA SER A 78 13.41 -0.33 9.36
C SER A 78 12.62 -1.14 8.34
N LEU A 79 12.27 -0.56 7.20
CA LEU A 79 11.56 -1.28 6.12
C LEU A 79 12.40 -2.43 5.57
N ALA A 80 13.71 -2.22 5.34
CA ALA A 80 14.62 -3.29 4.92
C ALA A 80 14.73 -4.41 5.97
N ALA A 81 14.78 -4.06 7.26
CA ALA A 81 14.80 -5.05 8.34
C ALA A 81 13.47 -5.83 8.42
N PHE A 82 12.34 -5.14 8.22
CA PHE A 82 11.02 -5.78 8.19
C PHE A 82 10.85 -6.71 6.99
N GLU A 83 11.37 -6.34 5.81
CA GLU A 83 11.38 -7.17 4.61
C GLU A 83 12.19 -8.44 4.87
N GLY A 84 13.37 -8.32 5.50
CA GLY A 84 14.23 -9.46 5.85
C GLY A 84 13.59 -10.49 6.79
N ILE A 85 12.60 -10.09 7.59
CA ILE A 85 11.84 -11.00 8.47
C ILE A 85 10.45 -11.32 7.91
N GLY A 86 10.15 -10.91 6.68
CA GLY A 86 8.87 -11.13 6.01
C GLY A 86 7.67 -10.42 6.66
N LEU A 87 7.89 -9.37 7.47
CA LEU A 87 6.83 -8.58 8.12
C LEU A 87 6.21 -7.54 7.17
N VAL A 88 6.97 -7.11 6.16
CA VAL A 88 6.47 -6.29 5.06
C VAL A 88 6.82 -6.95 3.73
N ARG A 89 6.01 -6.68 2.71
CA ARG A 89 6.29 -7.00 1.32
C ARG A 89 6.63 -5.71 0.59
N ARG A 90 7.61 -5.78 -0.31
CA ARG A 90 7.99 -4.68 -1.21
C ARG A 90 7.43 -4.93 -2.61
N SER A 91 6.87 -3.90 -3.21
CA SER A 91 6.49 -3.85 -4.63
C SER A 91 7.02 -2.56 -5.27
N TYR A 92 6.83 -2.41 -6.58
CA TYR A 92 7.41 -1.29 -7.35
C TYR A 92 6.37 -0.69 -8.28
N LEU A 93 6.21 0.63 -8.20
CA LEU A 93 5.52 1.39 -9.23
C LEU A 93 6.28 1.34 -10.56
N HIS A 94 5.58 1.63 -11.64
CA HIS A 94 6.15 1.66 -12.99
C HIS A 94 7.31 2.65 -13.17
N ASN A 95 7.42 3.65 -12.29
CA ASN A 95 8.49 4.65 -12.28
C ASN A 95 9.68 4.25 -11.37
N GLY A 96 9.66 3.04 -10.80
CA GLY A 96 10.69 2.54 -9.89
C GLY A 96 10.48 2.91 -8.41
N THR A 97 9.44 3.66 -8.06
CA THR A 97 9.14 3.98 -6.66
C THR A 97 8.80 2.70 -5.89
N CYS A 98 9.51 2.48 -4.78
CA CYS A 98 9.25 1.36 -3.89
C CYS A 98 7.96 1.59 -3.08
N LEU A 99 7.11 0.58 -3.04
CA LEU A 99 5.93 0.51 -2.19
C LEU A 99 6.09 -0.59 -1.14
N TYR A 100 5.50 -0.40 0.02
CA TYR A 100 5.55 -1.34 1.14
C TYR A 100 4.17 -1.59 1.72
N GLU A 101 3.91 -2.84 2.12
CA GLU A 101 2.66 -3.29 2.71
C GLU A 101 2.94 -4.29 3.84
N LEU A 102 2.10 -4.30 4.89
CA LEU A 102 2.19 -5.28 5.97
C LEU A 102 1.67 -6.66 5.55
N THR A 103 2.37 -7.70 5.95
CA THR A 103 2.03 -9.11 5.66
C THR A 103 1.36 -9.80 6.87
N LEU A 104 0.64 -9.04 7.69
CA LEU A 104 0.03 -9.54 8.92
C LEU A 104 -1.19 -10.44 8.65
N ASN A 105 -1.85 -10.24 7.50
CA ASN A 105 -3.02 -11.02 7.12
C ASN A 105 -2.61 -12.17 6.18
N ALA A 106 -3.20 -13.35 6.39
CA ALA A 106 -2.91 -14.54 5.57
C ALA A 106 -3.52 -14.48 4.16
N GLN A 107 -4.50 -13.60 3.94
CA GLN A 107 -5.13 -13.45 2.63
C GLN A 107 -4.29 -12.55 1.73
N GLN A 108 -3.79 -13.09 0.62
CA GLN A 108 -3.27 -12.29 -0.47
C GLN A 108 -4.41 -11.43 -1.01
N ARG A 109 -4.22 -10.11 -0.95
CA ARG A 109 -5.15 -9.13 -1.50
C ARG A 109 -4.45 -8.45 -2.67
N TYR A 110 -5.20 -8.27 -3.75
CA TYR A 110 -4.70 -7.50 -4.88
C TYR A 110 -5.10 -6.04 -4.70
N HIS A 111 -4.25 -5.17 -5.21
CA HIS A 111 -4.44 -3.74 -5.15
C HIS A 111 -4.20 -3.14 -6.53
N ILE A 112 -4.95 -2.09 -6.83
CA ILE A 112 -4.63 -1.19 -7.93
C ILE A 112 -4.16 0.16 -7.36
N VAL A 113 -2.99 0.59 -7.80
CA VAL A 113 -2.39 1.87 -7.41
C VAL A 113 -2.52 2.87 -8.57
N CYS A 114 -3.03 4.06 -8.25
CA CYS A 114 -3.14 5.15 -9.21
C CYS A 114 -1.76 5.74 -9.55
N LYS A 115 -1.38 5.73 -10.82
CA LYS A 115 -0.13 6.28 -11.35
C LYS A 115 0.00 7.80 -11.16
N THR A 116 -1.09 8.50 -10.89
CA THR A 116 -1.12 9.97 -10.79
C THR A 116 -1.13 10.45 -9.34
N CYS A 117 -2.01 9.91 -8.50
CA CYS A 117 -2.15 10.37 -7.11
C CYS A 117 -1.62 9.36 -6.07
N GLY A 118 -1.25 8.16 -6.49
CA GLY A 118 -0.81 7.10 -5.57
C GLY A 118 -1.92 6.49 -4.73
N ALA A 119 -3.20 6.87 -4.95
CA ALA A 119 -4.32 6.26 -4.25
C ALA A 119 -4.42 4.77 -4.60
N THR A 120 -4.70 3.96 -3.58
CA THR A 120 -4.77 2.50 -3.70
C THR A 120 -6.20 2.03 -3.45
N GLU A 121 -6.68 1.13 -4.29
CA GLU A 121 -7.99 0.48 -4.16
C GLU A 121 -7.80 -1.04 -4.10
N ARG A 122 -8.57 -1.70 -3.24
CA ARG A 122 -8.55 -3.15 -3.09
C ARG A 122 -9.31 -3.82 -4.23
N VAL A 123 -8.73 -4.87 -4.78
CA VAL A 123 -9.36 -5.72 -5.80
C VAL A 123 -9.71 -7.05 -5.14
N ASP A 124 -11.00 -7.27 -4.92
CA ASP A 124 -11.52 -8.53 -4.38
C ASP A 124 -11.55 -9.59 -5.49
N TYR A 125 -10.38 -10.13 -5.84
CA TYR A 125 -10.21 -11.20 -6.81
C TYR A 125 -9.48 -12.40 -6.19
N VAL A 126 -9.89 -13.61 -6.58
CA VAL A 126 -9.32 -14.87 -6.08
C VAL A 126 -7.84 -14.98 -6.50
N PRO A 127 -6.93 -15.42 -5.61
CA PRO A 127 -5.52 -15.55 -5.95
C PRO A 127 -5.26 -16.38 -7.22
N ILE A 128 -4.30 -15.94 -8.03
CA ILE A 128 -3.90 -16.64 -9.26
C ILE A 128 -3.08 -17.89 -8.88
N GLU A 129 -3.73 -19.02 -8.62
CA GLU A 129 -3.05 -20.28 -8.23
C GLU A 129 -2.36 -21.02 -9.40
N GLY A 130 -2.62 -20.62 -10.65
CA GLY A 130 -2.13 -21.31 -11.85
C GLY A 130 -0.59 -21.36 -11.99
N PRO A 131 0.10 -20.20 -11.98
CA PRO A 131 1.55 -20.13 -12.19
C PRO A 131 2.37 -20.85 -11.12
N GLU A 132 1.99 -20.73 -9.84
CA GLU A 132 2.74 -21.36 -8.74
C GLU A 132 2.69 -22.88 -8.83
N ARG A 133 1.51 -23.45 -9.12
CA ARG A 133 1.34 -24.90 -9.32
C ARG A 133 2.15 -25.40 -10.51
N LEU A 134 2.18 -24.64 -11.61
CA LEU A 134 2.99 -24.98 -12.79
C LEU A 134 4.50 -25.02 -12.46
N LEU A 135 4.98 -24.04 -11.69
CA LEU A 135 6.39 -23.96 -11.31
C LEU A 135 6.77 -25.06 -10.31
N ALA A 136 5.89 -25.37 -9.35
CA ALA A 136 6.07 -26.50 -8.45
C ALA A 136 6.17 -27.83 -9.21
N ALA A 137 5.31 -28.05 -10.22
CA ALA A 137 5.37 -29.23 -11.09
C ALA A 137 6.66 -29.32 -11.92
N ARG A 138 7.38 -28.21 -12.10
CA ARG A 138 8.69 -28.15 -12.75
C ARG A 138 9.86 -28.30 -11.77
N GLY A 139 9.60 -28.57 -10.49
CA GLY A 139 10.61 -28.78 -9.46
C GLY A 139 11.10 -27.51 -8.76
N TYR A 140 10.47 -26.36 -8.97
CA TYR A 140 10.79 -25.15 -8.22
C TYR A 140 10.22 -25.23 -6.79
N THR A 141 11.03 -24.91 -5.79
CA THR A 141 10.63 -24.84 -4.38
C THR A 141 10.59 -23.39 -3.91
N GLN A 142 9.75 -23.10 -2.90
CA GLN A 142 9.63 -21.76 -2.31
C GLN A 142 9.26 -20.67 -3.33
N VAL A 143 8.40 -21.00 -4.29
CA VAL A 143 7.90 -20.06 -5.29
C VAL A 143 7.06 -18.98 -4.58
N SER A 144 7.35 -17.73 -4.88
CA SER A 144 6.57 -16.57 -4.47
C SER A 144 6.37 -15.67 -5.67
N HIS A 145 5.24 -14.96 -5.73
CA HIS A 145 5.00 -13.95 -6.74
C HIS A 145 4.54 -12.64 -6.11
N VAL A 146 4.68 -11.56 -6.87
CA VAL A 146 4.15 -10.24 -6.52
C VAL A 146 3.28 -9.78 -7.69
N VAL A 147 2.01 -9.53 -7.43
CA VAL A 147 1.10 -8.90 -8.40
C VAL A 147 0.71 -7.53 -7.85
N GLU A 148 0.86 -6.52 -8.70
CA GLU A 148 0.44 -5.15 -8.43
C GLU A 148 -0.22 -4.60 -9.70
N PHE A 149 -1.40 -4.01 -9.57
CA PHE A 149 -2.08 -3.37 -10.70
C PHE A 149 -1.79 -1.87 -10.69
N PHE A 150 -1.59 -1.28 -11.86
CA PHE A 150 -1.36 0.16 -11.99
C PHE A 150 -2.26 0.78 -13.04
N GLY A 151 -3.01 1.81 -12.66
CA GLY A 151 -3.95 2.52 -13.53
C GLY A 151 -4.03 4.00 -13.22
N VAL A 152 -4.93 4.72 -13.89
CA VAL A 152 -5.30 6.09 -13.48
C VAL A 152 -6.70 6.00 -12.90
N CYS A 153 -6.87 6.39 -11.64
CA CYS A 153 -8.18 6.30 -10.99
C CYS A 153 -9.21 7.24 -11.66
N PRO A 154 -10.52 6.95 -11.54
CA PRO A 154 -11.56 7.77 -12.14
C PRO A 154 -11.48 9.25 -11.76
N GLN A 155 -11.11 9.56 -10.51
CA GLN A 155 -10.93 10.94 -10.03
C GLN A 155 -9.85 11.69 -10.82
N CYS A 156 -8.70 11.06 -11.06
CA CYS A 156 -7.61 11.66 -11.84
C CYS A 156 -7.97 11.78 -13.33
N GLN A 157 -8.74 10.85 -13.87
CA GLN A 157 -9.23 10.95 -15.25
C GLN A 157 -10.15 12.17 -15.42
N THR A 158 -11.10 12.37 -14.49
CA THR A 158 -12.01 13.52 -14.51
C THR A 158 -11.27 14.85 -14.30
N ALA A 159 -10.30 14.91 -13.38
CA ALA A 159 -9.49 16.10 -13.16
C ALA A 159 -8.64 16.48 -14.39
N ALA A 160 -8.08 15.48 -15.08
CA ALA A 160 -7.36 15.69 -16.33
C ALA A 160 -8.29 16.19 -17.44
N ALA A 161 -9.51 15.65 -17.53
CA ALA A 161 -10.52 16.10 -18.49
C ALA A 161 -10.97 17.55 -18.21
N ALA A 162 -11.23 17.92 -16.96
CA ALA A 162 -11.60 19.28 -16.56
C ALA A 162 -10.50 20.31 -16.89
N ARG A 163 -9.22 19.96 -16.69
CA ARG A 163 -8.08 20.81 -17.06
C ARG A 163 -7.93 21.02 -18.57
N ARG A 164 -8.37 20.08 -19.41
CA ARG A 164 -8.34 20.23 -20.88
C ARG A 164 -9.45 21.14 -21.40
N VAL A 165 -10.53 21.30 -20.64
CA VAL A 165 -11.71 22.10 -21.03
C VAL A 165 -11.65 23.52 -20.47
N ALA A 166 -10.84 23.78 -19.43
CA ALA A 166 -10.66 25.13 -18.89
C ALA A 166 -9.99 26.06 -19.93
N PRO A 167 -10.62 27.18 -20.32
CA PRO A 167 -10.01 28.12 -21.25
C PRO A 167 -8.77 28.77 -20.62
N ALA A 168 -7.74 28.96 -21.43
CA ALA A 168 -6.55 29.72 -21.04
C ALA A 168 -6.98 31.14 -20.65
N LEU A 169 -6.86 31.49 -19.37
CA LEU A 169 -7.05 32.87 -18.91
C LEU A 169 -6.07 33.77 -19.69
N PRO A 170 -6.55 34.88 -20.29
CA PRO A 170 -5.67 35.81 -20.98
C PRO A 170 -4.70 36.42 -19.96
N ARG A 171 -3.39 36.38 -20.28
CA ARG A 171 -2.37 37.09 -19.51
C ARG A 171 -2.61 38.59 -19.67
N GLU A 172 -3.05 39.25 -18.61
CA GLU A 172 -3.07 40.71 -18.54
C GLU A 172 -1.63 41.22 -18.69
N ARG A 173 -1.41 42.02 -19.75
CA ARG A 173 -0.14 42.69 -20.00
C ARG A 173 -0.10 43.95 -19.13
N VAL A 174 0.95 44.05 -18.32
CA VAL A 174 1.41 45.30 -17.66
C VAL A 174 2.20 46.11 -18.67
#